data_AF-A0A2M6Z034-F1
#
_entry.id   AF-A0A2M6Z034-F1
#
_cell.length_a   1.000
_cell.length_b   1.000
_cell.length_c   1.000
_cell.angle_alpha   90.00
_cell.angle_beta   90.00
_cell.angle_gamma   90.00
#
_symmetry.space_group_name_H-M   'P 1'
#
loop_
_entity.id
_entity.type
_entity.pdbx_description
1 polymer ?
#
loop_
_entity_poly.entity_id
_entity_poly.type
_entity_poly.pdbx_seq_one_letter_code
_entity_poly.pdbx_strand_id
1 'polypeptide(L)'
;MLLITGAAGFIGSAFTWALNERGRNDLVLSDLFGAGEKWKNLLGCRFNRFVNRNRLFEELASEPWAKSIEAVVHMGARTDTTETDTDFL
;
A
#
# COMPACT_ATOMS: atom_id res chain seq x y z
N MET A 1 -8.74 -11.38 1.50
CA MET A 1 -8.27 -10.02 1.19
C MET A 1 -6.81 -9.84 1.61
N LEU A 2 -5.98 -9.21 0.77
CA LEU A 2 -4.57 -8.94 1.10
C LEU A 2 -4.34 -7.45 1.36
N LEU A 3 -3.66 -7.12 2.45
CA LEU A 3 -3.18 -5.75 2.72
C LEU A 3 -1.74 -5.59 2.20
N ILE A 4 -1.51 -4.61 1.33
CA ILE A 4 -0.19 -4.27 0.79
C ILE A 4 0.19 -2.87 1.27
N THR A 5 1.25 -2.73 2.07
CA THR A 5 1.79 -1.41 2.46
C THR A 5 2.90 -0.98 1.50
N GLY A 6 3.13 0.33 1.35
CA GLY A 6 4.06 0.83 0.33
C GLY A 6 3.57 0.53 -1.09
N ALA A 7 2.25 0.42 -1.25
CA ALA A 7 1.61 -0.08 -2.47
C ALA A 7 1.81 0.83 -3.68
N ALA A 8 1.94 2.14 -3.48
CA ALA A 8 2.25 3.09 -4.56
C ALA A 8 3.76 3.17 -4.85
N GLY A 9 4.60 2.53 -4.03
CA GLY A 9 6.03 2.37 -4.30
C GLY A 9 6.31 1.45 -5.49
N PHE A 10 7.56 1.45 -5.96
CA PHE A 10 7.95 0.70 -7.15
C PHE A 10 7.66 -0.80 -7.05
N ILE A 11 8.14 -1.48 -5.99
CA ILE A 11 7.93 -2.92 -5.83
C ILE A 11 6.48 -3.22 -5.41
N GLY A 12 5.88 -2.38 -4.55
CA GLY A 12 4.50 -2.56 -4.10
C GLY A 12 3.49 -2.57 -5.26
N SER A 13 3.61 -1.61 -6.18
CA SER A 13 2.74 -1.51 -7.36
C SER A 13 2.95 -2.66 -8.36
N ALA A 14 4.21 -3.06 -8.60
CA ALA A 14 4.52 -4.21 -9.44
C ALA A 14 3.94 -5.51 -8.86
N PHE A 15 3.98 -5.67 -7.53
CA PHE A 15 3.37 -6.80 -6.83
C PHE A 15 1.84 -6.79 -6.97
N THR A 16 1.19 -5.63 -6.81
CA THR A 16 -0.24 -5.45 -7.05
C THR A 16 -0.63 -5.86 -8.48
N TRP A 17 0.10 -5.36 -9.48
CA TRP A 17 -0.14 -5.71 -10.88
C TRP A 17 0.02 -7.22 -11.14
N ALA A 18 1.09 -7.82 -10.61
CA ALA A 18 1.33 -9.25 -10.73
C ALA A 18 0.21 -10.11 -10.09
N LEU A 19 -0.41 -9.66 -9.00
CA LEU A 19 -1.57 -10.30 -8.40
C LEU A 19 -2.82 -10.16 -9.28
N ASN A 20 -3.06 -8.97 -9.83
CA ASN A 20 -4.18 -8.71 -10.72
C ASN A 20 -4.15 -9.59 -11.98
N GLU A 21 -2.97 -9.78 -12.58
CA GLU A 21 -2.76 -10.68 -13.73
C GLU A 21 -3.04 -12.16 -13.39
N ARG A 22 -2.88 -12.53 -12.11
CA ARG A 22 -3.21 -13.86 -11.60
C ARG A 22 -4.66 -13.97 -11.10
N GLY A 23 -5.48 -12.95 -11.35
CA GLY A 23 -6.89 -12.93 -10.95
C GLY A 23 -7.15 -12.55 -9.49
N ARG A 24 -6.11 -12.24 -8.70
CA ARG A 24 -6.26 -11.77 -7.31
C ARG A 24 -6.45 -10.24 -7.32
N ASN A 25 -7.69 -9.80 -7.10
CA ASN A 25 -8.07 -8.38 -7.09
C ASN A 25 -8.62 -7.92 -5.73
N ASP A 26 -8.79 -8.84 -4.77
CA ASP A 26 -9.30 -8.53 -3.44
C ASP A 26 -8.21 -7.94 -2.53
N LEU A 27 -7.79 -6.72 -2.89
CA LEU A 27 -6.61 -6.04 -2.36
C LEU A 27 -7.01 -4.76 -1.60
N VAL A 28 -6.36 -4.55 -0.47
CA VAL A 28 -6.31 -3.26 0.24
C VAL A 28 -4.91 -2.72 0.09
N LEU A 29 -4.79 -1.56 -0.52
CA LEU A 29 -3.52 -0.88 -0.70
C LEU A 29 -3.36 0.18 0.38
N SER A 30 -2.18 0.31 0.96
CA SER A 30 -1.87 1.39 1.88
C SER A 30 -0.58 2.10 1.51
N ASP A 31 -0.69 3.41 1.32
CA ASP A 31 0.43 4.31 1.09
C ASP A 31 0.04 5.74 1.48
N LEU A 32 1.01 6.65 1.45
CA LEU A 32 0.75 8.08 1.32
C LEU A 32 0.84 8.42 -0.18
N PHE A 33 0.23 9.47 -0.74
CA PHE A 33 0.57 9.87 -2.14
C PHE A 33 1.63 10.98 -2.20
N GLY A 34 1.68 11.84 -1.18
CA GLY A 34 2.61 12.97 -1.14
C GLY A 34 2.38 13.93 -2.32
N ALA A 35 3.37 14.79 -2.59
CA ALA A 35 3.33 15.75 -3.69
C ALA A 35 3.87 15.19 -5.04
N GLY A 36 4.19 13.90 -5.09
CA GLY A 36 4.84 13.26 -6.24
C GLY A 36 3.89 12.49 -7.15
N GLU A 37 4.44 11.93 -8.22
CA GLU A 37 3.67 11.19 -9.23
C GLU A 37 3.48 9.70 -8.90
N LYS A 38 3.83 9.24 -7.69
CA LYS A 38 3.78 7.79 -7.36
C LYS A 38 2.39 7.18 -7.42
N TRP A 39 1.33 7.99 -7.33
CA TRP A 39 -0.03 7.54 -7.57
C TRP A 39 -0.19 6.93 -8.97
N LYS A 40 0.59 7.37 -9.96
CA LYS A 40 0.58 6.83 -11.33
C LYS A 40 1.01 5.37 -11.39
N ASN A 41 1.78 4.89 -10.41
CA ASN A 41 2.18 3.48 -10.34
C ASN A 41 0.97 2.55 -10.11
N LEU A 42 -0.16 3.08 -9.63
CA LEU A 42 -1.39 2.32 -9.44
C LEU A 42 -2.33 2.39 -10.65
N LEU A 43 -1.98 3.12 -11.72
CA LEU A 43 -2.78 3.13 -12.94
C LEU A 43 -2.84 1.72 -13.55
N GLY A 44 -4.06 1.27 -13.86
CA GLY A 44 -4.31 -0.08 -14.36
C GLY A 44 -4.35 -1.17 -13.29
N CYS A 45 -4.00 -0.87 -12.04
CA CYS A 45 -4.18 -1.80 -10.93
C CYS A 45 -5.65 -1.83 -10.48
N ARG A 46 -6.12 -3.02 -10.08
CA ARG A 46 -7.43 -3.28 -9.50
C ARG A 46 -7.28 -3.62 -8.02
N PHE A 47 -8.02 -2.90 -7.17
CA PHE A 47 -8.03 -3.08 -5.72
C PHE A 47 -9.37 -2.62 -5.17
N ASN A 48 -9.78 -3.14 -4.01
CA ASN A 48 -11.06 -2.73 -3.39
C ASN A 48 -10.96 -1.42 -2.65
N ARG A 49 -9.81 -1.15 -2.04
CA ARG A 49 -9.62 -0.03 -1.13
C ARG A 49 -8.20 0.49 -1.17
N PHE A 50 -8.07 1.80 -1.09
CA PHE A 50 -6.83 2.48 -0.76
C PHE A 50 -6.98 3.14 0.61
N VAL A 51 -6.06 2.87 1.52
CA VAL A 51 -6.03 3.40 2.88
C VAL A 51 -4.83 4.30 3.03
N ASN A 52 -5.05 5.56 3.42
CA ASN A 52 -3.93 6.44 3.72
C ASN A 52 -3.11 5.84 4.88
N ARG A 53 -1.80 5.70 4.69
CA ARG A 53 -0.90 5.10 5.70
C ARG A 53 -1.07 5.70 7.10
N ASN A 54 -1.33 7.00 7.20
CA ASN A 54 -1.48 7.68 8.50
C ASN A 54 -2.78 7.31 9.24
N ARG A 55 -3.76 6.72 8.54
CA ARG A 55 -5.03 6.25 9.11
C ARG A 55 -5.11 4.73 9.18
N LEU A 56 -4.08 4.02 8.74
CA LEU A 56 -4.14 2.57 8.58
C LEU A 56 -4.51 1.86 9.89
N PHE A 57 -3.83 2.18 10.99
CA PHE A 57 -4.11 1.53 12.28
C PHE A 57 -5.48 1.87 12.85
N GLU A 58 -5.95 3.11 12.63
CA GLU A 58 -7.30 3.51 13.02
C GLU A 58 -8.33 2.69 12.25
N GLU A 59 -8.22 2.63 10.92
CA GLU A 59 -9.14 1.84 10.09
C GLU A 59 -9.04 0.33 10.39
N LEU A 60 -7.85 -0.21 10.65
CA LEU A 60 -7.70 -1.62 11.06
C LEU A 60 -8.42 -1.93 12.37
N ALA A 61 -8.53 -0.96 13.29
CA ALA A 61 -9.19 -1.12 14.56
C ALA A 61 -10.72 -0.93 14.48
N SER A 62 -11.19 -0.02 13.63
CA SER A 62 -12.60 0.41 13.60
C SER A 62 -13.41 -0.19 12.46
N GLU A 63 -12.79 -0.55 11.33
CA GLU A 63 -13.53 -0.89 10.13
C GLU A 63 -13.81 -2.39 10.01
N PRO A 64 -15.05 -2.79 9.65
CA PRO A 64 -15.42 -4.21 9.52
C PRO A 64 -14.58 -5.00 8.50
N TRP A 65 -14.13 -4.34 7.41
CA TRP A 65 -13.35 -4.99 6.36
C TRP A 65 -11.99 -5.49 6.86
N ALA A 66 -11.45 -4.89 7.92
CA ALA A 66 -10.15 -5.26 8.47
C ALA A 66 -10.14 -6.72 8.96
N LYS A 67 -11.30 -7.22 9.43
CA LYS A 67 -11.49 -8.61 9.87
C LYS A 67 -11.37 -9.64 8.73
N SER A 68 -11.46 -9.20 7.47
CA SER A 68 -11.35 -10.06 6.30
C SER A 68 -9.93 -10.13 5.71
N ILE A 69 -8.95 -9.45 6.33
CA ILE A 69 -7.55 -9.51 5.92
C ILE A 69 -6.98 -10.90 6.26
N GLU A 70 -6.47 -11.60 5.25
CA GLU A 70 -5.88 -12.94 5.38
C GLU A 70 -4.36 -12.87 5.59
N ALA A 71 -3.71 -11.88 4.98
CA ALA A 71 -2.27 -11.68 5.07
C ALA A 71 -1.89 -10.23 4.77
N VAL A 72 -0.69 -9.86 5.25
CA VAL A 72 -0.08 -8.55 5.04
C VAL A 72 1.22 -8.71 4.28
N VAL A 73 1.38 -7.94 3.21
CA VAL A 73 2.63 -7.79 2.44
C VAL A 73 3.16 -6.40 2.72
N HIS A 74 4.20 -6.30 3.54
CA HIS A 74 4.75 -5.03 3.99
C HIS A 74 5.91 -4.57 3.10
N MET A 75 5.66 -3.63 2.20
CA MET A 75 6.67 -3.07 1.29
C MET A 75 6.95 -1.57 1.56
N GLY A 76 6.32 -1.01 2.59
CA GLY A 76 6.58 0.37 3.01
C GLY A 76 7.97 0.52 3.61
N ALA A 77 8.80 1.39 3.01
CA ALA A 77 10.12 1.72 3.52
C ALA A 77 10.48 3.17 3.21
N ARG A 78 11.43 3.73 3.96
CA ARG A 78 12.20 4.90 3.53
C ARG A 78 13.29 4.41 2.58
N THR A 79 13.20 4.81 1.32
CA THR A 79 14.13 4.35 0.27
C THR A 79 15.20 5.37 -0.06
N ASP A 80 15.17 6.54 0.57
CA ASP A 80 16.24 7.53 0.44
C ASP A 80 17.41 7.12 1.33
N THR A 81 18.44 6.52 0.72
CA THR A 81 19.67 6.12 1.40
C THR A 81 20.55 7.30 1.79
N THR A 82 20.20 8.51 1.34
CA THR A 82 20.87 9.76 1.64
C THR A 82 20.09 10.63 2.62
N GLU A 83 18.98 10.13 3.17
CA GLU A 83 18.21 10.84 4.18
C GLU A 83 19.08 11.10 5.42
N THR A 84 19.11 12.37 5.84
CA THR A 84 19.92 12.84 6.98
C THR A 84 19.05 13.23 8.17
N ASP A 85 17.75 13.44 7.97
CA ASP A 85 16.81 13.70 9.04
C ASP A 85 16.48 12.40 9.79
N THR A 86 17.07 12.26 10.97
CA THR A 86 16.87 11.07 11.82
C THR A 86 15.46 11.01 12.41
N ASP A 87 14.79 12.14 12.61
CA ASP A 87 13.41 12.16 13.11
C ASP A 87 12.40 11.77 12.02
N PHE A 88 12.84 11.76 10.75
CA PHE A 88 12.05 11.36 9.60
C PHE A 88 12.18 9.87 9.21
N LEU A 89 13.17 9.17 9.79
CA LEU A 89 13.45 7.73 9.68
C LEU A 89 12.61 6.91 10.66
#